data_AF-A0A819GLN8-F1
#
_entry.id   AF-A0A819GLN8-F1
#
_cell.length_a   1.000
_cell.length_b   1.000
_cell.length_c   1.000
_cell.angle_alpha   90.00
_cell.angle_beta   90.00
_cell.angle_gamma   90.00
#
_symmetry.space_group_name_H-M   'P 1'
#
loop_
_entity.id
_entity.type
_entity.pdbx_description
1 polymer ?
#
loop_
_entity_poly.entity_id
_entity_poly.type
_entity_poly.pdbx_seq_one_letter_code
_entity_poly.pdbx_strand_id
1 'polypeptide(L)'
;MFATPVSYDASSGSIPSGVAVGDFNGDGKIDIVTTNYLANNIGIFLNHGDGTFATQVPYDTGSGSTPPHVALGDFNGDGKIDIVTANFGTVNIGIFLNHGDGTFATQVTYTTGSGSTPYGIAVADFNGDGKIDVVTANYRANSITILLNNGDGTFPTQVIYTTGSGTLPIGVTVGDFNGDGKIDIVTANGGTNNIGVFINNGAGTFATLVTYDAGSGSRPGTPAVGDFNGDGKIDIVSANSGTANIGVFINNGAGTFATQVTYTTGSGSTPYGIAVADFNGDGKIDIVTANGVTDNIETFLNNGAGTFAIQVTYDADSGSASYAIAVGDFNGDGKIDIVSTNRDTSSIDVFLQVNV
;
A
#
# COMPACT_ATOMS: atom_id res chain seq x y z
N MET A 1 -20.97 7.27 6.05
CA MET A 1 -21.47 6.13 5.26
C MET A 1 -20.97 6.30 3.83
N PHE A 2 -20.81 5.26 3.03
CA PHE A 2 -20.45 5.39 1.61
C PHE A 2 -21.66 5.20 0.70
N ALA A 3 -21.71 5.94 -0.42
CA ALA A 3 -22.66 5.69 -1.49
C ALA A 3 -22.38 4.34 -2.19
N THR A 4 -23.33 3.88 -3.01
CA THR A 4 -23.08 2.79 -3.96
C THR A 4 -21.88 3.16 -4.84
N PRO A 5 -20.90 2.25 -5.01
CA PRO A 5 -19.70 2.56 -5.76
C PRO A 5 -19.99 2.82 -7.24
N VAL A 6 -19.10 3.59 -7.86
CA VAL A 6 -19.03 3.73 -9.32
C VAL A 6 -17.80 2.99 -9.82
N SER A 7 -18.02 2.08 -10.77
CA SER A 7 -16.96 1.24 -11.33
C SER A 7 -16.36 1.83 -12.60
N TYR A 8 -15.03 1.76 -12.72
CA TYR A 8 -14.28 2.21 -13.90
C TYR A 8 -13.45 1.04 -14.46
N ASP A 9 -13.46 0.88 -15.79
CA ASP A 9 -12.70 -0.18 -16.48
C ASP A 9 -11.20 0.08 -16.37
N ALA A 10 -10.46 -0.90 -15.85
CA ALA A 10 -9.00 -0.91 -15.75
C ALA A 10 -8.35 -1.75 -16.85
N SER A 11 -9.03 -1.86 -17.99
CA SER A 11 -8.72 -2.70 -19.17
C SER A 11 -9.08 -4.17 -18.98
N SER A 12 -9.90 -4.70 -19.87
CA SER A 12 -10.34 -6.11 -19.84
C SER A 12 -9.20 -7.12 -19.69
N GLY A 13 -9.28 -7.97 -18.65
CA GLY A 13 -8.31 -9.04 -18.36
C GLY A 13 -7.03 -8.57 -17.69
N SER A 14 -6.97 -7.32 -17.20
CA SER A 14 -5.75 -6.71 -16.66
C SER A 14 -5.34 -7.21 -15.28
N ILE A 15 -6.29 -7.67 -14.46
CA ILE A 15 -6.11 -8.01 -13.03
C ILE A 15 -5.46 -6.85 -12.26
N PRO A 16 -6.18 -5.76 -12.00
CA PRO A 16 -5.71 -4.64 -11.18
C PRO A 16 -5.34 -5.15 -9.77
N SER A 17 -4.10 -4.91 -9.33
CA SER A 17 -3.53 -5.55 -8.12
C SER A 17 -2.94 -4.58 -7.10
N GLY A 18 -2.58 -3.37 -7.53
CA GLY A 18 -2.13 -2.28 -6.67
C GLY A 18 -2.85 -0.99 -7.03
N VAL A 19 -2.99 -0.10 -6.07
CA VAL A 19 -3.58 1.24 -6.27
C VAL A 19 -2.87 2.26 -5.39
N ALA A 20 -2.66 3.45 -5.92
CA ALA A 20 -2.22 4.62 -5.16
C ALA A 20 -2.93 5.86 -5.73
N VAL A 21 -2.92 6.95 -4.95
CA VAL A 21 -3.63 8.18 -5.30
C VAL A 21 -2.77 9.41 -5.07
N GLY A 22 -2.88 10.40 -5.94
CA GLY A 22 -2.08 11.63 -5.90
C GLY A 22 -2.47 12.59 -7.03
N ASP A 23 -2.12 13.86 -6.92
CA ASP A 23 -2.35 14.85 -7.98
C ASP A 23 -1.24 14.73 -9.05
N PHE A 24 -1.55 14.13 -10.20
CA PHE A 24 -0.57 13.86 -11.25
C PHE A 24 -0.46 14.99 -12.27
N ASN A 25 -1.40 15.92 -12.31
CA ASN A 25 -1.46 17.01 -13.29
C ASN A 25 -1.38 18.42 -12.67
N GLY A 26 -1.23 18.51 -11.34
CA GLY A 26 -1.09 19.75 -10.60
C GLY A 26 -2.36 20.59 -10.51
N ASP A 27 -3.55 20.00 -10.74
CA ASP A 27 -4.83 20.72 -10.72
C ASP A 27 -5.52 20.75 -9.35
N GLY A 28 -4.90 20.14 -8.34
CA GLY A 28 -5.37 20.08 -6.96
C GLY A 28 -6.39 18.97 -6.69
N LYS A 29 -6.67 18.09 -7.65
CA LYS A 29 -7.58 16.96 -7.48
C LYS A 29 -6.78 15.68 -7.39
N ILE A 30 -7.26 14.76 -6.55
CA ILE A 30 -6.58 13.49 -6.33
C ILE A 30 -6.93 12.54 -7.49
N ASP A 31 -5.93 12.17 -8.28
CA ASP A 31 -6.01 11.17 -9.35
C ASP A 31 -5.71 9.76 -8.81
N ILE A 32 -5.94 8.74 -9.64
CA ILE A 32 -5.71 7.33 -9.29
C ILE A 32 -4.71 6.69 -10.26
N VAL A 33 -3.76 5.92 -9.71
CA VAL A 33 -2.94 4.96 -10.48
C VAL A 33 -3.22 3.54 -10.03
N THR A 34 -3.36 2.63 -10.99
CA THR A 34 -3.43 1.18 -10.75
C THR A 34 -2.22 0.45 -11.32
N THR A 35 -1.85 -0.69 -10.74
CA THR A 35 -1.02 -1.69 -11.44
C THR A 35 -1.88 -2.80 -12.00
N ASN A 36 -1.64 -3.15 -13.26
CA ASN A 36 -2.42 -4.12 -14.00
C ASN A 36 -1.57 -5.38 -14.25
N TYR A 37 -1.70 -6.35 -13.33
CA TYR A 37 -0.77 -7.46 -13.17
C TYR A 37 -0.62 -8.32 -14.44
N LEU A 38 -1.70 -8.66 -15.14
CA LEU A 38 -1.61 -9.45 -16.38
C LEU A 38 -1.40 -8.59 -17.63
N ALA A 39 -1.78 -7.31 -17.58
CA ALA A 39 -1.57 -6.40 -18.71
C ALA A 39 -0.14 -5.87 -18.81
N ASN A 40 0.68 -6.00 -17.75
CA ASN A 40 2.06 -5.48 -17.70
C ASN A 40 2.12 -3.95 -17.93
N ASN A 41 1.20 -3.22 -17.31
CA ASN A 41 1.18 -1.76 -17.34
C ASN A 41 0.69 -1.19 -16.00
N ILE A 42 0.83 0.13 -15.86
CA ILE A 42 0.05 0.92 -14.92
C ILE A 42 -1.08 1.64 -15.67
N GLY A 43 -2.16 1.95 -14.97
CA GLY A 43 -3.29 2.73 -15.49
C GLY A 43 -3.48 4.03 -14.74
N ILE A 44 -3.54 5.16 -15.45
CA ILE A 44 -3.78 6.49 -14.86
C ILE A 44 -5.22 6.93 -15.12
N PHE A 45 -5.95 7.27 -14.06
CA PHE A 45 -7.30 7.83 -14.10
C PHE A 45 -7.25 9.26 -13.57
N LEU A 46 -7.39 10.25 -14.46
CA LEU A 46 -7.42 11.65 -14.06
C LEU A 46 -8.80 12.03 -13.52
N ASN A 47 -8.83 12.74 -12.39
CA ASN A 47 -10.04 13.13 -11.68
C ASN A 47 -10.64 14.41 -12.25
N HIS A 48 -11.96 14.42 -12.44
CA HIS A 48 -12.70 15.62 -12.86
C HIS A 48 -13.00 16.58 -11.70
N GLY A 49 -12.92 16.09 -10.45
CA GLY A 49 -13.08 16.86 -9.22
C GLY A 49 -14.48 16.80 -8.63
N ASP A 50 -15.37 15.98 -9.21
CA ASP A 50 -16.72 15.73 -8.75
C ASP A 50 -16.93 14.26 -8.34
N GLY A 51 -15.82 13.55 -8.09
CA GLY A 51 -15.81 12.10 -7.83
C GLY A 51 -15.89 11.24 -9.09
N THR A 52 -15.84 11.84 -10.28
CA THR A 52 -15.76 11.12 -11.56
C THR A 52 -14.38 11.16 -12.19
N PHE A 53 -14.02 10.10 -12.93
CA PHE A 53 -12.69 9.93 -13.52
C PHE A 53 -12.74 9.75 -15.03
N ALA A 54 -11.70 10.27 -15.70
CA ALA A 54 -11.46 10.02 -17.11
C ALA A 54 -11.15 8.54 -17.36
N THR A 55 -11.29 8.11 -18.62
CA THR A 55 -10.86 6.78 -19.05
C THR A 55 -9.36 6.60 -18.78
N GLN A 56 -8.99 5.40 -18.32
CA GLN A 56 -7.61 5.03 -18.03
C GLN A 56 -6.67 5.31 -19.21
N VAL A 57 -5.51 5.90 -18.93
CA VAL A 57 -4.35 5.96 -19.83
C VAL A 57 -3.30 4.95 -19.36
N PRO A 58 -2.99 3.90 -20.15
CA PRO A 58 -2.01 2.89 -19.75
C PRO A 58 -0.55 3.29 -20.07
N TYR A 59 0.38 2.89 -19.20
CA TYR A 59 1.83 3.01 -19.40
C TYR A 59 2.52 1.67 -19.16
N ASP A 60 3.27 1.17 -20.14
CA ASP A 60 3.88 -0.16 -20.09
C ASP A 60 4.95 -0.28 -18.98
N THR A 61 4.85 -1.34 -18.18
CA THR A 61 5.89 -1.76 -17.22
C THR A 61 6.83 -2.81 -17.82
N GLY A 62 6.73 -3.06 -19.12
CA GLY A 62 7.57 -3.99 -19.88
C GLY A 62 7.04 -5.42 -19.90
N SER A 63 7.34 -6.15 -20.97
CA SER A 63 6.79 -7.50 -21.21
C SER A 63 7.14 -8.47 -20.07
N GLY A 64 6.12 -9.10 -19.49
CA GLY A 64 6.27 -10.07 -18.41
C GLY A 64 6.67 -9.48 -17.05
N SER A 65 6.55 -8.15 -16.87
CA SER A 65 6.86 -7.48 -15.59
C SER A 65 5.89 -7.84 -14.47
N THR A 66 4.62 -8.08 -14.80
CA THR A 66 3.54 -8.44 -13.88
C THR A 66 3.55 -7.62 -12.57
N PRO A 67 3.28 -6.30 -12.62
CA PRO A 67 3.47 -5.41 -11.49
C PRO A 67 2.38 -5.60 -10.41
N PRO A 68 2.71 -6.08 -9.19
CA PRO A 68 1.69 -6.30 -8.16
C PRO A 68 1.45 -5.08 -7.27
N HIS A 69 2.34 -4.09 -7.24
CA HIS A 69 2.27 -2.96 -6.33
C HIS A 69 2.90 -1.69 -6.90
N VAL A 70 2.41 -0.54 -6.43
CA VAL A 70 2.83 0.81 -6.81
C VAL A 70 3.03 1.67 -5.57
N ALA A 71 3.97 2.61 -5.63
CA ALA A 71 4.13 3.68 -4.67
C ALA A 71 4.43 5.00 -5.40
N LEU A 72 4.30 6.11 -4.68
CA LEU A 72 4.41 7.47 -5.20
C LEU A 72 5.49 8.25 -4.45
N GLY A 73 6.24 9.11 -5.14
CA GLY A 73 7.24 9.99 -4.53
C GLY A 73 7.84 10.96 -5.55
N ASP A 74 8.47 12.03 -5.11
CA ASP A 74 9.27 12.90 -5.98
C ASP A 74 10.70 12.33 -6.05
N PHE A 75 11.02 11.58 -7.11
CA PHE A 75 12.30 10.87 -7.20
C PHE A 75 13.39 11.72 -7.85
N ASN A 76 13.04 12.83 -8.52
CA ASN A 76 13.99 13.69 -9.22
C ASN A 76 14.09 15.12 -8.63
N GLY A 77 13.34 15.41 -7.57
CA GLY A 77 13.36 16.68 -6.85
C GLY A 77 12.71 17.84 -7.60
N ASP A 78 11.84 17.57 -8.58
CA ASP A 78 11.18 18.61 -9.38
C ASP A 78 9.83 19.09 -8.81
N GLY A 79 9.40 18.50 -7.69
CA GLY A 79 8.17 18.83 -6.98
C GLY A 79 6.92 18.16 -7.54
N LYS A 80 7.03 17.25 -8.51
CA LYS A 80 5.91 16.49 -9.06
C LYS A 80 5.92 15.08 -8.49
N ILE A 81 4.73 14.50 -8.35
CA ILE A 81 4.58 13.14 -7.89
C ILE A 81 4.93 12.19 -9.03
N ASP A 82 6.03 11.47 -8.91
CA ASP A 82 6.43 10.37 -9.78
C ASP A 82 5.86 9.03 -9.28
N ILE A 83 5.96 8.00 -10.11
CA ILE A 83 5.44 6.66 -9.83
C ILE A 83 6.58 5.64 -9.83
N VAL A 84 6.56 4.73 -8.84
CA VAL A 84 7.42 3.54 -8.83
C VAL A 84 6.58 2.25 -8.76
N THR A 85 6.91 1.27 -9.60
CA THR A 85 6.31 -0.08 -9.55
C THR A 85 7.32 -1.12 -9.08
N ALA A 86 6.84 -2.13 -8.35
CA ALA A 86 7.53 -3.40 -8.24
C ALA A 86 7.20 -4.23 -9.49
N ASN A 87 8.20 -4.70 -10.22
CA ASN A 87 7.99 -5.56 -11.39
C ASN A 87 8.40 -6.99 -11.04
N PHE A 88 7.44 -7.77 -10.54
CA PHE A 88 7.64 -9.11 -10.01
C PHE A 88 8.36 -10.06 -10.99
N GLY A 89 7.91 -10.10 -12.24
CA GLY A 89 8.40 -11.05 -13.24
C GLY A 89 9.75 -10.67 -13.84
N THR A 90 10.07 -9.37 -13.92
CA THR A 90 11.33 -8.86 -14.48
C THR A 90 12.38 -8.52 -13.41
N VAL A 91 12.07 -8.71 -12.12
CA VAL A 91 13.03 -8.64 -11.01
C VAL A 91 13.69 -7.25 -10.89
N ASN A 92 12.87 -6.21 -11.00
CA ASN A 92 13.28 -4.81 -10.92
C ASN A 92 12.17 -3.92 -10.35
N ILE A 93 12.51 -2.68 -10.04
CA ILE A 93 11.54 -1.58 -9.95
C ILE A 93 11.50 -0.83 -11.27
N GLY A 94 10.37 -0.19 -11.59
CA GLY A 94 10.23 0.75 -12.70
C GLY A 94 9.86 2.15 -12.19
N ILE A 95 10.60 3.18 -12.63
CA ILE A 95 10.38 4.58 -12.26
C ILE A 95 9.78 5.33 -13.45
N PHE A 96 8.59 5.89 -13.29
CA PHE A 96 7.93 6.74 -14.26
C PHE A 96 7.97 8.18 -13.76
N LEU A 97 8.79 9.02 -14.41
CA LEU A 97 8.90 10.44 -14.08
C LEU A 97 7.71 11.22 -14.64
N ASN A 98 7.12 12.07 -13.83
CA ASN A 98 5.93 12.85 -14.16
C ASN A 98 6.30 14.13 -14.92
N HIS A 99 5.57 14.42 -16.01
CA HIS A 99 5.72 15.67 -16.74
C HIS A 99 4.98 16.84 -16.08
N GLY A 100 4.01 16.56 -15.23
CA GLY A 100 3.21 17.53 -14.46
C GLY A 100 1.92 17.95 -15.16
N ASP A 101 1.53 17.24 -16.21
CA ASP A 101 0.30 17.45 -16.98
C ASP A 101 -0.58 16.19 -17.03
N GLY A 102 -0.33 15.24 -16.11
CA GLY A 102 -0.97 13.92 -16.09
C GLY A 102 -0.32 12.92 -17.04
N THR A 103 0.78 13.28 -17.70
CA THR A 103 1.57 12.36 -18.52
C THR A 103 2.91 11.98 -17.90
N PHE A 104 3.39 10.77 -18.24
CA PHE A 104 4.60 10.21 -17.64
C PHE A 104 5.61 9.78 -18.71
N ALA A 105 6.89 9.89 -18.39
CA ALA A 105 7.97 9.31 -19.17
C ALA A 105 7.89 7.78 -19.18
N THR A 106 8.46 7.15 -20.21
CA THR A 106 8.66 5.69 -20.20
C THR A 106 9.52 5.28 -19.02
N GLN A 107 9.18 4.16 -18.37
CA GLN A 107 9.89 3.76 -17.17
C GLN A 107 11.40 3.55 -17.38
N VAL A 108 12.17 3.90 -16.36
CA VAL A 108 13.56 3.47 -16.18
C VAL A 108 13.60 2.42 -15.09
N THR A 109 14.27 1.29 -15.35
CA THR A 109 14.25 0.14 -14.44
C THR A 109 15.55 -0.06 -13.66
N TYR A 110 15.44 -0.46 -12.40
CA TYR A 110 16.57 -0.78 -11.52
C TYR A 110 16.38 -2.15 -10.89
N THR A 111 17.37 -3.04 -11.03
CA THR A 111 17.28 -4.39 -10.47
C THR A 111 17.17 -4.35 -8.95
N THR A 112 16.39 -5.26 -8.36
CA THR A 112 16.27 -5.44 -6.90
C THR A 112 17.12 -6.61 -6.39
N GLY A 113 18.02 -7.14 -7.23
CA GLY A 113 18.88 -8.28 -6.93
C GLY A 113 18.41 -9.58 -7.58
N SER A 114 19.35 -10.47 -7.89
CA SER A 114 19.06 -11.73 -8.59
C SER A 114 18.06 -12.61 -7.82
N GLY A 115 16.93 -12.95 -8.45
CA GLY A 115 15.90 -13.81 -7.86
C GLY A 115 15.05 -13.16 -6.77
N SER A 116 15.11 -11.83 -6.61
CA SER A 116 14.36 -11.09 -5.59
C SER A 116 12.85 -11.26 -5.72
N THR A 117 12.30 -11.16 -6.94
CA THR A 117 10.85 -11.11 -7.22
C THR A 117 10.13 -10.09 -6.33
N PRO A 118 10.33 -8.78 -6.58
CA PRO A 118 9.77 -7.73 -5.73
C PRO A 118 8.23 -7.78 -5.80
N TYR A 119 7.58 -7.71 -4.65
CA TYR A 119 6.12 -7.75 -4.51
C TYR A 119 5.62 -6.45 -3.90
N GLY A 120 5.82 -6.25 -2.59
CA GLY A 120 5.52 -4.99 -1.92
C GLY A 120 6.58 -3.92 -2.23
N ILE A 121 6.15 -2.66 -2.27
CA ILE A 121 7.03 -1.50 -2.44
C ILE A 121 6.59 -0.36 -1.53
N ALA A 122 7.55 0.35 -0.93
CA ALA A 122 7.33 1.58 -0.17
C ALA A 122 8.50 2.55 -0.43
N VAL A 123 8.33 3.82 -0.06
CA VAL A 123 9.33 4.86 -0.31
C VAL A 123 9.48 5.78 0.90
N ALA A 124 10.71 6.22 1.16
CA ALA A 124 11.07 7.17 2.22
C ALA A 124 12.54 7.58 2.07
N ASP A 125 13.00 8.60 2.78
CA ASP A 125 14.43 8.87 2.94
C ASP A 125 15.01 7.93 4.01
N PHE A 126 15.65 6.83 3.59
CA PHE A 126 16.19 5.83 4.54
C PHE A 126 17.59 6.18 5.03
N ASN A 127 18.27 7.12 4.37
CA ASN A 127 19.67 7.43 4.64
C ASN A 127 19.89 8.84 5.25
N GLY A 128 18.87 9.69 5.22
CA GLY A 128 18.85 11.03 5.80
C GLY A 128 19.44 12.12 4.89
N ASP A 129 19.53 11.89 3.57
CA ASP A 129 20.08 12.86 2.62
C ASP A 129 19.02 13.75 1.94
N GLY A 130 17.75 13.60 2.33
CA GLY A 130 16.62 14.38 1.84
C GLY A 130 16.04 13.90 0.52
N LYS A 131 16.45 12.73 0.02
CA LYS A 131 15.96 12.17 -1.25
C LYS A 131 15.12 10.93 -0.96
N ILE A 132 14.07 10.76 -1.75
CA ILE A 132 13.17 9.62 -1.59
C ILE A 132 13.85 8.37 -2.17
N ASP A 133 14.18 7.44 -1.29
CA ASP A 133 14.66 6.09 -1.58
C ASP A 133 13.49 5.10 -1.75
N VAL A 134 13.78 3.89 -2.22
CA VAL A 134 12.77 2.84 -2.45
C VAL A 134 13.13 1.58 -1.65
N VAL A 135 12.14 0.94 -1.03
CA VAL A 135 12.29 -0.42 -0.46
C VAL A 135 11.31 -1.39 -1.11
N THR A 136 11.78 -2.60 -1.44
CA THR A 136 10.95 -3.70 -1.94
C THR A 136 10.95 -4.90 -1.00
N ALA A 137 9.79 -5.54 -0.83
CA ALA A 137 9.66 -6.88 -0.24
C ALA A 137 9.87 -7.95 -1.33
N ASN A 138 10.84 -8.83 -1.14
CA ASN A 138 11.30 -9.78 -2.15
C ASN A 138 10.79 -11.19 -1.86
N TYR A 139 9.66 -11.54 -2.48
CA TYR A 139 8.86 -12.72 -2.15
C TYR A 139 9.66 -14.02 -2.13
N ARG A 140 10.38 -14.36 -3.21
CA ARG A 140 11.15 -15.62 -3.29
C ARG A 140 12.50 -15.55 -2.60
N ALA A 141 13.08 -14.37 -2.46
CA ALA A 141 14.40 -14.21 -1.86
C ALA A 141 14.38 -14.09 -0.33
N ASN A 142 13.21 -14.01 0.31
CA ASN A 142 13.10 -13.84 1.76
C ASN A 142 13.97 -12.68 2.28
N SER A 143 13.79 -11.53 1.63
CA SER A 143 14.56 -10.32 1.91
C SER A 143 13.74 -9.06 1.62
N ILE A 144 14.30 -7.92 2.03
CA ILE A 144 13.99 -6.63 1.45
C ILE A 144 15.21 -6.10 0.68
N THR A 145 14.97 -5.28 -0.34
CA THR A 145 16.01 -4.50 -1.02
C THR A 145 15.71 -3.02 -0.87
N ILE A 146 16.69 -2.25 -0.41
CA ILE A 146 16.63 -0.79 -0.34
C ILE A 146 17.47 -0.25 -1.50
N LEU A 147 16.88 0.59 -2.34
CA LEU A 147 17.53 1.26 -3.46
C LEU A 147 17.68 2.74 -3.10
N LEU A 148 18.92 3.21 -3.01
CA LEU A 148 19.23 4.58 -2.63
C LEU A 148 19.20 5.50 -3.86
N ASN A 149 18.50 6.61 -3.74
CA ASN A 149 18.28 7.58 -4.80
C ASN A 149 19.38 8.65 -4.82
N ASN A 150 19.85 9.01 -6.03
CA ASN A 150 20.75 10.15 -6.21
C ASN A 150 20.03 11.51 -6.23
N GLY A 151 18.70 11.52 -6.33
CA GLY A 151 17.86 12.71 -6.36
C GLY A 151 17.62 13.25 -7.77
N ASP A 152 18.01 12.49 -8.78
CA ASP A 152 17.80 12.76 -10.20
C ASP A 152 16.97 11.65 -10.88
N GLY A 153 16.25 10.85 -10.09
CA GLY A 153 15.53 9.67 -10.52
C GLY A 153 16.40 8.42 -10.71
N THR A 154 17.70 8.46 -10.38
CA THR A 154 18.61 7.32 -10.51
C THR A 154 18.90 6.59 -9.20
N PHE A 155 18.97 5.26 -9.26
CA PHE A 155 19.16 4.37 -8.10
C PHE A 155 20.39 3.46 -8.28
N PRO A 156 21.62 3.99 -8.14
CA PRO A 156 22.84 3.23 -8.43
C PRO A 156 23.23 2.20 -7.36
N THR A 157 22.72 2.36 -6.14
CA THR A 157 23.13 1.57 -4.97
C THR A 157 21.94 0.81 -4.43
N GLN A 158 22.13 -0.48 -4.13
CA GLN A 158 21.14 -1.28 -3.41
C GLN A 158 21.77 -1.98 -2.21
N VAL A 159 20.97 -2.14 -1.14
CA VAL A 159 21.32 -2.87 0.08
C VAL A 159 20.24 -3.92 0.34
N ILE A 160 20.65 -5.14 0.64
CA ILE A 160 19.72 -6.28 0.84
C ILE A 160 19.77 -6.72 2.29
N TYR A 161 18.61 -6.85 2.91
CA TYR A 161 18.44 -7.39 4.27
C TYR A 161 17.57 -8.65 4.24
N THR A 162 17.99 -9.71 4.92
CA THR A 162 17.16 -10.93 4.99
C THR A 162 16.00 -10.76 5.96
N THR A 163 14.83 -11.26 5.58
CA THR A 163 13.67 -11.40 6.48
C THR A 163 13.67 -12.74 7.23
N GLY A 164 14.60 -13.64 6.92
CA GLY A 164 14.69 -14.99 7.48
C GLY A 164 14.11 -16.07 6.55
N SER A 165 14.56 -17.31 6.70
CA SER A 165 14.19 -18.40 5.79
C SER A 165 12.69 -18.70 5.80
N GLY A 166 12.08 -18.81 4.61
CA GLY A 166 10.67 -19.20 4.44
C GLY A 166 9.66 -18.11 4.80
N THR A 167 10.10 -16.87 5.02
CA THR A 167 9.22 -15.74 5.38
C THR A 167 8.28 -15.31 4.26
N LEU A 168 8.71 -15.42 3.00
CA LEU A 168 7.92 -15.03 1.82
C LEU A 168 7.28 -13.64 1.97
N PRO A 169 8.10 -12.56 2.13
CA PRO A 169 7.57 -11.23 2.39
C PRO A 169 6.78 -10.74 1.18
N ILE A 170 5.51 -10.33 1.40
CA ILE A 170 4.62 -9.85 0.34
C ILE A 170 4.33 -8.36 0.43
N GLY A 171 4.52 -7.75 1.59
CA GLY A 171 4.20 -6.35 1.84
C GLY A 171 5.28 -5.66 2.63
N VAL A 172 5.41 -4.35 2.41
CA VAL A 172 6.32 -3.47 3.14
C VAL A 172 5.63 -2.14 3.38
N THR A 173 5.82 -1.57 4.57
CA THR A 173 5.39 -0.21 4.92
C THR A 173 6.46 0.44 5.79
N VAL A 174 6.36 1.75 6.01
CA VAL A 174 7.41 2.56 6.64
C VAL A 174 6.83 3.55 7.64
N GLY A 175 7.62 3.93 8.63
CA GLY A 175 7.25 4.90 9.67
C GLY A 175 8.35 5.03 10.72
N ASP A 176 8.30 6.07 11.56
CA ASP A 176 9.19 6.18 12.72
C ASP A 176 8.55 5.43 13.91
N PHE A 177 8.91 4.16 14.11
CA PHE A 177 8.29 3.31 15.12
C PHE A 177 8.98 3.43 16.49
N ASN A 178 10.14 4.09 16.57
CA ASN A 178 10.89 4.25 17.81
C ASN A 178 10.96 5.70 18.33
N GLY A 179 10.54 6.67 17.54
CA GLY A 179 10.49 8.10 17.86
C GLY A 179 11.84 8.82 17.73
N ASP A 180 12.79 8.28 16.96
CA ASP A 180 14.13 8.86 16.78
C ASP A 180 14.27 9.75 15.53
N GLY A 181 13.18 9.90 14.76
CA GLY A 181 13.09 10.72 13.56
C GLY A 181 13.62 10.04 12.29
N LYS A 182 14.05 8.78 12.36
CA LYS A 182 14.48 7.99 11.19
C LYS A 182 13.37 7.05 10.79
N ILE A 183 13.24 6.85 9.48
CA ILE A 183 12.18 5.99 8.95
C ILE A 183 12.61 4.53 9.04
N ASP A 184 11.85 3.77 9.83
CA ASP A 184 11.95 2.33 10.00
C ASP A 184 11.09 1.58 8.95
N ILE A 185 11.26 0.26 8.88
CA ILE A 185 10.57 -0.60 7.89
C ILE A 185 9.83 -1.73 8.59
N VAL A 186 8.58 -1.98 8.17
CA VAL A 186 7.79 -3.14 8.56
C VAL A 186 7.54 -4.03 7.34
N THR A 187 7.76 -5.34 7.48
CA THR A 187 7.48 -6.36 6.47
C THR A 187 6.34 -7.27 6.90
N ALA A 188 5.47 -7.66 5.98
CA ALA A 188 4.49 -8.74 6.19
C ALA A 188 4.99 -10.06 5.62
N ASN A 189 5.26 -11.03 6.50
CA ASN A 189 5.87 -12.32 6.17
C ASN A 189 4.79 -13.41 6.10
N GLY A 190 4.19 -13.57 4.93
CA GLY A 190 3.07 -14.48 4.71
C GLY A 190 3.41 -15.96 4.96
N GLY A 191 4.67 -16.36 4.73
CA GLY A 191 5.12 -17.75 4.91
C GLY A 191 5.33 -18.15 6.37
N THR A 192 5.70 -17.20 7.23
CA THR A 192 5.93 -17.43 8.67
C THR A 192 4.86 -16.83 9.57
N ASN A 193 3.80 -16.26 8.99
CA ASN A 193 2.64 -15.71 9.70
C ASN A 193 3.01 -14.65 10.76
N ASN A 194 3.93 -13.75 10.42
CA ASN A 194 4.36 -12.67 11.31
C ASN A 194 4.56 -11.37 10.53
N ILE A 195 4.61 -10.27 11.26
CA ILE A 195 5.23 -9.04 10.79
C ILE A 195 6.68 -8.97 11.29
N GLY A 196 7.54 -8.29 10.56
CA GLY A 196 8.93 -8.05 10.92
C GLY A 196 9.23 -6.55 10.92
N VAL A 197 10.00 -6.07 11.88
CA VAL A 197 10.38 -4.66 12.05
C VAL A 197 11.90 -4.53 11.94
N PHE A 198 12.35 -3.72 11.00
CA PHE A 198 13.73 -3.26 10.87
C PHE A 198 13.83 -1.83 11.40
N ILE A 199 14.57 -1.64 12.49
CA ILE A 199 14.85 -0.30 13.03
C ILE A 199 16.02 0.34 12.29
N ASN A 200 15.84 1.57 11.83
CA ASN A 200 16.84 2.33 11.10
C ASN A 200 17.89 2.92 12.07
N ASN A 201 19.15 2.52 11.90
CA ASN A 201 20.26 3.07 12.70
C ASN A 201 20.75 4.42 12.16
N GLY A 202 20.30 4.82 10.96
CA GLY A 202 20.76 5.96 10.19
C GLY A 202 21.77 5.57 9.11
N ALA A 203 22.04 6.52 8.22
CA ALA A 203 22.98 6.37 7.10
C ALA A 203 22.71 5.13 6.23
N GLY A 204 21.43 4.78 6.05
CA GLY A 204 20.98 3.68 5.19
C GLY A 204 21.22 2.29 5.78
N THR A 205 21.39 2.17 7.10
CA THR A 205 21.62 0.88 7.76
C THR A 205 20.53 0.52 8.75
N PHE A 206 20.16 -0.76 8.81
CA PHE A 206 19.09 -1.27 9.67
C PHE A 206 19.61 -2.28 10.69
N ALA A 207 18.99 -2.29 11.87
CA ALA A 207 19.19 -3.26 12.92
C ALA A 207 18.68 -4.65 12.49
N THR A 208 19.03 -5.66 13.28
CA THR A 208 18.51 -7.01 13.08
C THR A 208 16.98 -7.02 13.18
N LEU A 209 16.33 -7.75 12.28
CA LEU A 209 14.88 -7.94 12.25
C LEU A 209 14.35 -8.44 13.60
N VAL A 210 13.29 -7.79 14.09
CA VAL A 210 12.47 -8.28 15.20
C VAL A 210 11.09 -8.66 14.65
N THR A 211 10.58 -9.84 15.00
CA THR A 211 9.32 -10.35 14.47
C THR A 211 8.22 -10.41 15.53
N TYR A 212 6.99 -10.14 15.12
CA TYR A 212 5.78 -10.20 15.94
C TYR A 212 4.74 -11.14 15.30
N ASP A 213 4.25 -12.10 16.08
CA ASP A 213 3.32 -13.13 15.60
C ASP A 213 1.98 -12.52 15.15
N ALA A 214 1.60 -12.79 13.90
CA ALA A 214 0.31 -12.40 13.32
C ALA A 214 -0.73 -13.54 13.43
N GLY A 215 -0.39 -14.64 14.09
CA GLY A 215 -1.27 -15.76 14.37
C GLY A 215 -1.12 -16.90 13.36
N SER A 216 -1.17 -18.14 13.82
CA SER A 216 -0.98 -19.32 12.96
C SER A 216 -1.92 -19.33 11.75
N GLY A 217 -1.35 -19.40 10.55
CA GLY A 217 -2.08 -19.44 9.29
C GLY A 217 -2.62 -18.08 8.80
N SER A 218 -2.28 -16.97 9.47
CA SER A 218 -2.79 -15.63 9.16
C SER A 218 -2.47 -15.12 7.76
N ARG A 219 -1.27 -15.44 7.24
CA ARG A 219 -0.77 -14.95 5.93
C ARG A 219 -0.99 -13.44 5.78
N PRO A 220 -0.34 -12.60 6.61
CA PRO A 220 -0.56 -11.15 6.64
C PRO A 220 -0.21 -10.51 5.30
N GLY A 221 -1.07 -9.60 4.82
CA GLY A 221 -0.87 -8.72 3.67
C GLY A 221 -0.06 -7.47 4.01
N THR A 222 0.08 -6.56 3.04
CA THR A 222 0.76 -5.26 3.26
C THR A 222 0.14 -4.52 4.44
N PRO A 223 0.92 -4.15 5.47
CA PRO A 223 0.38 -3.46 6.64
C PRO A 223 0.08 -1.98 6.36
N ALA A 224 -0.87 -1.42 7.11
CA ALA A 224 -1.06 0.02 7.25
C ALA A 224 -0.62 0.47 8.65
N VAL A 225 -0.38 1.77 8.81
CA VAL A 225 0.19 2.36 10.03
C VAL A 225 -0.53 3.63 10.42
N GLY A 226 -0.66 3.89 11.72
CA GLY A 226 -1.33 5.07 12.28
C GLY A 226 -1.32 5.04 13.80
N ASP A 227 -1.56 6.16 14.46
CA ASP A 227 -1.75 6.20 15.91
C ASP A 227 -3.20 5.80 16.25
N PHE A 228 -3.41 4.54 16.65
CA PHE A 228 -4.75 4.01 16.90
C PHE A 228 -5.22 4.23 18.34
N ASN A 229 -4.33 4.61 19.26
CA ASN A 229 -4.65 4.80 20.68
C ASN A 229 -4.47 6.24 21.18
N GLY A 230 -4.03 7.16 20.32
CA GLY A 230 -3.84 8.57 20.61
C GLY A 230 -2.62 8.89 21.49
N ASP A 231 -1.65 7.99 21.58
CA ASP A 231 -0.45 8.17 22.42
C ASP A 231 0.73 8.83 21.69
N GLY A 232 0.55 9.17 20.41
CA GLY A 232 1.53 9.82 19.55
C GLY A 232 2.56 8.87 18.92
N LYS A 233 2.43 7.55 19.12
CA LYS A 233 3.29 6.55 18.50
C LYS A 233 2.57 5.88 17.34
N ILE A 234 3.32 5.53 16.31
CA ILE A 234 2.77 4.86 15.14
C ILE A 234 2.57 3.38 15.47
N ASP A 235 1.32 2.92 15.43
CA ASP A 235 0.91 1.52 15.54
C ASP A 235 0.85 0.85 14.15
N ILE A 236 0.70 -0.48 14.14
CA ILE A 236 0.63 -1.27 12.90
C ILE A 236 -0.69 -2.05 12.85
N VAL A 237 -1.32 -2.11 11.68
CA VAL A 237 -2.41 -3.04 11.40
C VAL A 237 -2.11 -3.88 10.16
N SER A 238 -2.48 -5.15 10.21
CA SER A 238 -2.34 -6.10 9.09
C SER A 238 -3.69 -6.72 8.73
N ALA A 239 -3.90 -6.95 7.43
CA ALA A 239 -4.99 -7.78 6.92
C ALA A 239 -4.53 -9.25 6.85
N ASN A 240 -5.17 -10.13 7.62
CA ASN A 240 -4.80 -11.54 7.74
C ASN A 240 -5.71 -12.42 6.88
N SER A 241 -5.38 -12.51 5.60
CA SER A 241 -6.15 -13.21 4.58
C SER A 241 -6.48 -14.66 4.93
N GLY A 242 -5.58 -15.38 5.61
CA GLY A 242 -5.77 -16.80 5.95
C GLY A 242 -6.63 -17.04 7.18
N THR A 243 -6.87 -16.02 8.00
CA THR A 243 -7.67 -16.12 9.24
C THR A 243 -8.90 -15.20 9.26
N ALA A 244 -9.22 -14.53 8.14
CA ALA A 244 -10.39 -13.67 7.98
C ALA A 244 -10.54 -12.63 9.12
N ASN A 245 -9.45 -11.93 9.41
CA ASN A 245 -9.42 -10.86 10.41
C ASN A 245 -8.37 -9.80 10.05
N ILE A 246 -8.43 -8.68 10.75
CA ILE A 246 -7.32 -7.75 10.91
C ILE A 246 -6.61 -8.01 12.24
N GLY A 247 -5.31 -7.75 12.29
CA GLY A 247 -4.49 -7.78 13.51
C GLY A 247 -3.85 -6.43 13.78
N VAL A 248 -4.15 -5.84 14.94
CA VAL A 248 -3.66 -4.53 15.39
C VAL A 248 -2.55 -4.72 16.42
N PHE A 249 -1.37 -4.18 16.15
CA PHE A 249 -0.18 -4.20 16.99
C PHE A 249 0.06 -2.79 17.56
N ILE A 250 -0.22 -2.62 18.85
CA ILE A 250 0.00 -1.34 19.55
C ILE A 250 1.49 -1.16 19.87
N ASN A 251 2.03 0.01 19.58
CA ASN A 251 3.42 0.37 19.80
C ASN A 251 3.65 0.76 21.27
N ASN A 252 4.47 -0.01 21.98
CA ASN A 252 4.86 0.26 23.37
C ASN A 252 5.89 1.40 23.47
N GLY A 253 6.45 1.84 22.34
CA GLY A 253 7.59 2.74 22.23
C GLY A 253 8.89 2.01 21.97
N ALA A 254 9.92 2.78 21.59
CA ALA A 254 11.26 2.30 21.27
C ALA A 254 11.29 1.17 20.22
N GLY A 255 10.34 1.16 19.27
CA GLY A 255 10.27 0.18 18.19
C GLY A 255 9.75 -1.19 18.61
N THR A 256 9.03 -1.29 19.74
CA THR A 256 8.47 -2.55 20.23
C THR A 256 6.94 -2.57 20.23
N PHE A 257 6.35 -3.70 19.87
CA PHE A 257 4.90 -3.84 19.75
C PHE A 257 4.32 -4.85 20.73
N ALA A 258 3.11 -4.59 21.21
CA ALA A 258 2.32 -5.53 21.99
C ALA A 258 1.86 -6.71 21.12
N THR A 259 1.44 -7.79 21.78
CA THR A 259 0.72 -8.87 21.09
C THR A 259 -0.51 -8.31 20.39
N GLN A 260 -0.75 -8.74 19.15
CA GLN A 260 -1.87 -8.23 18.39
C GLN A 260 -3.22 -8.49 19.06
N VAL A 261 -4.15 -7.56 18.84
CA VAL A 261 -5.58 -7.76 19.04
C VAL A 261 -6.23 -7.93 17.67
N THR A 262 -7.11 -8.93 17.52
CA THR A 262 -7.72 -9.26 16.24
C THR A 262 -9.21 -8.91 16.17
N TYR A 263 -9.66 -8.53 14.98
CA TYR A 263 -11.06 -8.22 14.66
C TYR A 263 -11.46 -8.94 13.38
N THR A 264 -12.52 -9.75 13.43
CA THR A 264 -12.95 -10.55 12.25
C THR A 264 -13.50 -9.66 11.15
N THR A 265 -13.22 -10.01 9.89
CA THR A 265 -13.76 -9.38 8.68
C THR A 265 -14.98 -10.14 8.15
N GLY A 266 -15.73 -10.80 9.02
CA GLY A 266 -16.84 -11.70 8.64
C GLY A 266 -16.41 -13.12 8.24
N SER A 267 -17.36 -14.06 8.31
CA SER A 267 -17.09 -15.47 8.02
C SER A 267 -16.87 -15.69 6.52
N GLY A 268 -15.74 -16.29 6.16
CA GLY A 268 -15.43 -16.63 4.76
C GLY A 268 -14.86 -15.48 3.94
N SER A 269 -14.61 -14.31 4.53
CA SER A 269 -13.90 -13.23 3.85
C SER A 269 -12.41 -13.54 3.71
N THR A 270 -11.75 -12.78 2.84
CA THR A 270 -10.31 -12.85 2.61
C THR A 270 -9.79 -11.43 2.45
N PRO A 271 -9.45 -10.76 3.57
CA PRO A 271 -8.96 -9.39 3.51
C PRO A 271 -7.57 -9.36 2.87
N TYR A 272 -7.40 -8.51 1.86
CA TYR A 272 -6.13 -8.35 1.14
C TYR A 272 -5.54 -6.95 1.34
N GLY A 273 -6.26 -5.92 0.92
CA GLY A 273 -5.89 -4.53 1.05
C GLY A 273 -6.41 -3.95 2.35
N ILE A 274 -5.63 -3.02 2.91
CA ILE A 274 -5.97 -2.29 4.13
C ILE A 274 -5.52 -0.83 3.99
N ALA A 275 -6.36 0.09 4.43
CA ALA A 275 -6.04 1.51 4.53
C ALA A 275 -6.61 2.07 5.84
N VAL A 276 -6.10 3.24 6.24
CA VAL A 276 -6.49 3.89 7.49
C VAL A 276 -6.71 5.38 7.26
N ALA A 277 -7.76 5.91 7.86
CA ALA A 277 -8.14 7.33 7.81
C ALA A 277 -9.25 7.57 8.85
N ASP A 278 -9.62 8.82 9.10
CA ASP A 278 -10.83 9.15 9.87
C ASP A 278 -12.06 9.08 8.94
N PHE A 279 -12.74 7.94 8.89
CA PHE A 279 -13.87 7.71 7.97
C PHE A 279 -15.20 8.24 8.52
N ASN A 280 -15.25 8.66 9.77
CA ASN A 280 -16.47 9.16 10.41
C ASN A 280 -16.38 10.64 10.85
N GLY A 281 -15.21 11.25 10.77
CA GLY A 281 -14.96 12.64 11.13
C GLY A 281 -14.83 12.90 12.63
N ASP A 282 -14.55 11.90 13.45
CA ASP A 282 -14.44 12.02 14.91
C ASP A 282 -13.01 12.30 15.42
N GLY A 283 -12.06 12.44 14.49
CA GLY A 283 -10.66 12.73 14.75
C GLY A 283 -9.81 11.52 15.12
N LYS A 284 -10.34 10.29 15.00
CA LYS A 284 -9.60 9.05 15.28
C LYS A 284 -9.37 8.29 13.99
N ILE A 285 -8.21 7.64 13.91
CA ILE A 285 -7.87 6.82 12.77
C ILE A 285 -8.65 5.51 12.82
N ASP A 286 -9.53 5.32 11.85
CA ASP A 286 -10.29 4.11 11.57
C ASP A 286 -9.55 3.22 10.54
N ILE A 287 -10.08 2.02 10.30
CA ILE A 287 -9.49 1.05 9.37
C ILE A 287 -10.54 0.64 8.34
N VAL A 288 -10.12 0.47 7.09
CA VAL A 288 -10.91 -0.17 6.04
C VAL A 288 -10.15 -1.32 5.38
N THR A 289 -10.85 -2.41 5.07
CA THR A 289 -10.30 -3.57 4.36
C THR A 289 -11.06 -3.88 3.07
N ALA A 290 -10.35 -4.32 2.03
CA ALA A 290 -10.94 -4.93 0.84
C ALA A 290 -10.94 -6.46 0.96
N ASN A 291 -12.11 -7.08 0.80
CA ASN A 291 -12.34 -8.51 0.99
C ASN A 291 -12.63 -9.20 -0.33
N GLY A 292 -11.69 -10.01 -0.82
CA GLY A 292 -11.76 -10.56 -2.17
C GLY A 292 -12.75 -11.72 -2.38
N VAL A 293 -13.13 -12.45 -1.33
CA VAL A 293 -14.09 -13.57 -1.49
C VAL A 293 -15.54 -13.11 -1.33
N THR A 294 -15.76 -12.06 -0.54
CA THR A 294 -17.09 -11.54 -0.23
C THR A 294 -17.44 -10.32 -1.06
N ASP A 295 -16.58 -9.93 -2.01
CA ASP A 295 -16.77 -8.81 -2.94
C ASP A 295 -17.24 -7.54 -2.22
N ASN A 296 -16.53 -7.14 -1.16
CA ASN A 296 -16.92 -5.98 -0.36
C ASN A 296 -15.73 -5.27 0.27
N ILE A 297 -16.01 -4.07 0.77
CA ILE A 297 -15.15 -3.37 1.72
C ILE A 297 -15.80 -3.35 3.10
N GLU A 298 -14.99 -3.37 4.15
CA GLU A 298 -15.45 -3.32 5.53
C GLU A 298 -14.72 -2.26 6.33
N THR A 299 -15.47 -1.46 7.10
CA THR A 299 -14.94 -0.39 7.95
C THR A 299 -15.00 -0.77 9.43
N PHE A 300 -13.90 -0.50 10.13
CA PHE A 300 -13.71 -0.71 11.55
C PHE A 300 -13.49 0.64 12.21
N LEU A 301 -14.46 1.10 12.98
CA LEU A 301 -14.35 2.37 13.67
C LEU A 301 -13.57 2.24 14.96
N ASN A 302 -12.67 3.19 15.18
CA ASN A 302 -11.85 3.28 16.36
C ASN A 302 -12.59 4.01 17.48
N ASN A 303 -12.58 3.44 18.69
CA ASN A 303 -13.13 4.13 19.86
C ASN A 303 -12.13 5.08 20.56
N GLY A 304 -10.89 5.12 20.09
CA GLY A 304 -9.82 6.00 20.56
C GLY A 304 -8.94 5.38 21.63
N ALA A 305 -9.10 4.09 21.92
CA ALA A 305 -8.27 3.34 22.87
C ALA A 305 -7.51 2.19 22.17
N GLY A 306 -7.28 2.29 20.87
CA GLY A 306 -6.69 1.19 20.07
C GLY A 306 -7.62 0.00 19.92
N THR A 307 -8.94 0.21 20.05
CA THR A 307 -9.92 -0.86 19.88
C THR A 307 -11.03 -0.48 18.91
N PHE A 308 -11.45 -1.48 18.15
CA PHE A 308 -12.30 -1.30 16.99
C PHE A 308 -13.62 -2.05 17.09
N ALA A 309 -14.67 -1.48 16.50
CA ALA A 309 -15.93 -2.16 16.27
C ALA A 309 -16.19 -2.23 14.76
N ILE A 310 -16.61 -3.41 14.28
CA ILE A 310 -17.12 -3.55 12.91
C ILE A 310 -18.35 -2.67 12.79
N GLN A 311 -18.35 -1.76 11.83
CA GLN A 311 -19.45 -0.83 11.68
C GLN A 311 -20.27 -1.12 10.44
N VAL A 312 -19.65 -1.14 9.26
CA VAL A 312 -20.40 -1.21 8.01
C VAL A 312 -19.63 -1.97 6.94
N THR A 313 -20.34 -2.90 6.30
CA THR A 313 -19.94 -3.59 5.06
C THR A 313 -20.58 -2.88 3.89
N TYR A 314 -19.80 -2.60 2.83
CA TYR A 314 -20.30 -2.04 1.58
C TYR A 314 -19.96 -2.99 0.45
N ASP A 315 -20.99 -3.46 -0.26
CA ASP A 315 -20.81 -4.36 -1.38
C ASP A 315 -20.09 -3.64 -2.53
N ALA A 316 -19.08 -4.31 -3.08
CA ALA A 316 -18.47 -3.99 -4.36
C ALA A 316 -19.25 -4.69 -5.48
N ASP A 317 -18.78 -4.55 -6.73
CA ASP A 317 -19.38 -5.30 -7.83
C ASP A 317 -19.34 -6.83 -7.58
N SER A 318 -20.43 -7.54 -7.88
CA SER A 318 -20.49 -8.99 -7.67
C SER A 318 -19.49 -9.73 -8.55
N GLY A 319 -18.68 -10.60 -7.94
CA GLY A 319 -17.58 -11.30 -8.59
C GLY A 319 -16.36 -10.42 -8.86
N SER A 320 -16.23 -9.28 -8.18
CA SER A 320 -15.14 -8.32 -8.35
C SER A 320 -13.79 -8.83 -7.83
N ALA A 321 -13.79 -9.61 -6.76
CA ALA A 321 -12.60 -9.95 -6.00
C ALA A 321 -11.79 -8.70 -5.60
N SER A 322 -12.39 -7.81 -4.81
CA SER A 322 -11.76 -6.62 -4.27
C SER A 322 -10.43 -6.94 -3.58
N TYR A 323 -9.36 -6.22 -3.95
CA TYR A 323 -7.99 -6.62 -3.64
C TYR A 323 -7.18 -5.53 -2.94
N ALA A 324 -6.72 -4.50 -3.65
CA ALA A 324 -6.03 -3.35 -3.07
C ALA A 324 -7.00 -2.20 -2.78
N ILE A 325 -6.62 -1.30 -1.88
CA ILE A 325 -7.45 -0.17 -1.45
C ILE A 325 -6.56 1.06 -1.22
N ALA A 326 -7.08 2.23 -1.59
CA ALA A 326 -6.49 3.53 -1.27
C ALA A 326 -7.61 4.52 -0.91
N VAL A 327 -7.25 5.63 -0.28
CA VAL A 327 -8.20 6.60 0.26
C VAL A 327 -7.76 8.02 -0.05
N GLY A 328 -8.73 8.91 -0.26
CA GLY A 328 -8.50 10.32 -0.59
C GLY A 328 -9.83 11.05 -0.79
N ASP A 329 -9.80 12.38 -0.79
CA ASP A 329 -10.97 13.19 -1.15
C ASP A 329 -11.05 13.31 -2.69
N PHE A 330 -11.93 12.53 -3.32
CA PHE A 330 -12.04 12.47 -4.79
C PHE A 330 -13.05 13.48 -5.34
N ASN A 331 -13.89 14.09 -4.50
CA ASN A 331 -14.93 15.03 -4.93
C ASN A 331 -14.75 16.45 -4.35
N GLY A 332 -13.70 16.67 -3.56
CA GLY A 332 -13.36 17.97 -2.97
C GLY A 332 -14.28 18.42 -1.84
N ASP A 333 -15.05 17.52 -1.22
CA ASP A 333 -16.00 17.86 -0.16
C ASP A 333 -15.40 17.82 1.26
N GLY A 334 -14.11 17.51 1.37
CA GLY A 334 -13.35 17.43 2.60
C GLY A 334 -13.52 16.11 3.36
N LYS A 335 -14.20 15.12 2.77
CA LYS A 335 -14.34 13.78 3.35
C LYS A 335 -13.45 12.77 2.66
N ILE A 336 -13.22 11.64 3.33
CA ILE A 336 -12.33 10.60 2.82
C ILE A 336 -13.15 9.57 2.05
N ASP A 337 -12.96 9.57 0.74
CA ASP A 337 -13.48 8.55 -0.16
C ASP A 337 -12.53 7.35 -0.26
N ILE A 338 -13.01 6.26 -0.86
CA ILE A 338 -12.26 5.01 -1.00
C ILE A 338 -12.24 4.60 -2.48
N VAL A 339 -11.09 4.12 -2.94
CA VAL A 339 -10.98 3.36 -4.18
C VAL A 339 -10.49 1.94 -3.89
N SER A 340 -11.12 0.93 -4.49
CA SER A 340 -10.63 -0.45 -4.47
C SER A 340 -10.39 -1.00 -5.87
N THR A 341 -9.37 -1.84 -6.02
CA THR A 341 -9.15 -2.60 -7.26
C THR A 341 -9.90 -3.91 -7.25
N ASN A 342 -10.46 -4.29 -8.39
CA ASN A 342 -11.23 -5.51 -8.56
C ASN A 342 -10.59 -6.42 -9.60
N ARG A 343 -10.02 -7.54 -9.14
CA ARG A 343 -9.17 -8.41 -9.95
C ARG A 343 -9.92 -9.12 -11.06
N ASP A 344 -11.11 -9.63 -10.76
CA ASP A 344 -11.82 -10.55 -11.65
C ASP A 344 -12.72 -9.81 -12.66
N THR A 345 -13.26 -8.65 -12.28
CA THR A 345 -13.98 -7.73 -13.18
C THR A 345 -13.07 -6.82 -13.98
N SER A 346 -11.76 -6.77 -13.66
CA SER A 346 -10.79 -5.85 -14.28
C SER A 346 -11.19 -4.38 -14.16
N SER A 347 -11.69 -3.99 -12.98
CA SER A 347 -12.17 -2.64 -12.71
C SER A 347 -11.55 -2.04 -11.44
N ILE A 348 -11.80 -0.75 -11.22
CA ILE A 348 -11.74 -0.13 -9.89
C ILE A 348 -13.14 0.33 -9.49
N ASP A 349 -13.43 0.30 -8.20
CA ASP A 349 -14.66 0.84 -7.62
C ASP A 349 -14.32 2.06 -6.75
N VAL A 350 -15.05 3.16 -6.96
CA VAL A 350 -14.92 4.38 -6.17
C VAL A 350 -16.14 4.56 -5.29
N PHE A 351 -15.92 4.59 -3.97
CA PHE A 351 -16.93 4.77 -2.93
C PHE A 351 -16.82 6.19 -2.38
N LEU A 352 -17.79 7.04 -2.71
CA LEU A 352 -17.83 8.41 -2.17
C LEU A 352 -18.47 8.43 -0.79
N GLN A 353 -17.85 9.12 0.15
CA GLN A 353 -18.37 9.28 1.50
C GLN A 353 -19.57 10.22 1.49
N VAL A 354 -20.72 9.69 1.88
CA VAL A 354 -21.93 10.46 2.13
C VAL A 354 -22.06 10.76 3.62
N ASN A 355 -22.60 11.95 3.94
CA ASN A 355 -22.80 12.42 5.31
C ASN A 355 -23.35 11.32 6.24
N VAL A 356 -22.83 11.30 7.48
CA VAL A 356 -23.39 10.55 8.62
C VAL A 356 -24.52 11.36 9.25
#